data_AF-A0A453S9U7-F1
#
_entry.id   AF-A0A453S9U7-F1
#
_cell.length_a   1.000
_cell.length_b   1.000
_cell.length_c   1.000
_cell.angle_alpha   90.00
_cell.angle_beta   90.00
_cell.angle_gamma   90.00
#
_symmetry.space_group_name_H-M   'P 1'
#
loop_
_entity.id
_entity.type
_entity.pdbx_description
1 polymer ?
#
loop_
_entity_poly.entity_id
_entity_poly.type
_entity_poly.pdbx_seq_one_letter_code
_entity_poly.pdbx_strand_id
1 'polypeptide(L)' 'GAADHHGSTKVNMWQEPLNPGNWKEEHFVLTSLAMWGAIIYGGLKVFGGKKEVKTELADVVELTAVMLS' A
#
# COMPACT_ATOMS: atom_id res chain seq x y z
N GLY A 1 -0.89 -9.12 -40.53
CA GLY A 1 0.52 -8.70 -40.45
C GLY A 1 1.20 -9.65 -39.51
N ALA A 2 2.28 -10.27 -39.96
CA ALA A 2 3.10 -11.19 -39.19
C ALA A 2 3.50 -10.57 -37.85
N ALA A 3 3.23 -11.24 -36.75
CA ALA A 3 3.83 -10.94 -35.46
C ALA A 3 4.92 -12.00 -35.26
N ASP A 4 6.15 -11.56 -35.44
CA ASP A 4 7.37 -12.35 -35.35
C ASP A 4 7.39 -13.20 -34.08
N HIS A 5 7.61 -14.50 -34.28
CA HIS A 5 7.73 -15.55 -33.26
C HIS A 5 9.05 -15.47 -32.48
N HIS A 6 9.51 -14.28 -32.14
CA HIS A 6 10.58 -14.06 -31.15
C HIS A 6 9.95 -13.26 -30.02
N GLY A 7 9.21 -13.93 -29.13
CA GLY A 7 8.66 -13.31 -27.94
C GLY A 7 9.77 -12.55 -27.21
N SER A 8 9.64 -11.23 -27.11
CA SER A 8 10.63 -10.32 -26.53
C SER A 8 11.29 -10.95 -25.30
N THR A 9 12.60 -11.18 -25.36
CA THR A 9 13.35 -11.78 -24.25
C THR A 9 13.05 -11.00 -22.98
N LYS A 10 12.46 -11.65 -21.98
CA LYS A 10 12.04 -11.01 -20.73
C LYS A 10 13.26 -10.43 -20.00
N VAL A 11 13.29 -9.11 -19.82
CA VAL A 11 14.43 -8.37 -19.25
C VAL A 11 14.28 -8.14 -17.74
N ASN A 12 15.36 -7.78 -17.06
CA ASN A 12 15.28 -7.39 -15.65
C ASN A 12 14.66 -5.98 -15.53
N MET A 13 14.04 -5.66 -14.38
CA MET A 13 13.33 -4.38 -14.19
C MET A 13 14.20 -3.14 -14.40
N TRP A 14 15.49 -3.22 -14.06
CA TRP A 14 16.45 -2.12 -14.19
C TRP A 14 16.94 -1.88 -15.62
N GLN A 15 16.72 -2.83 -16.53
CA GLN A 15 17.12 -2.68 -17.93
C GLN A 15 16.10 -1.87 -18.73
N GLU A 16 14.81 -2.06 -18.43
CA GLU A 16 13.71 -1.31 -19.08
C GLU A 16 12.68 -0.83 -18.06
N PRO A 17 13.03 0.08 -17.13
CA PRO A 17 12.18 0.46 -15.99
C PRO A 17 10.85 1.12 -16.36
N LEU A 18 10.67 1.53 -17.62
CA LEU A 18 9.44 2.16 -18.11
C LEU A 18 8.54 1.21 -18.91
N ASN A 19 8.98 -0.03 -19.15
CA ASN A 19 8.21 -1.02 -19.89
C ASN A 19 7.99 -2.30 -19.07
N PRO A 20 7.05 -2.28 -18.11
CA PRO A 20 6.78 -3.43 -17.25
C PRO A 20 6.28 -4.67 -18.01
N GLY A 21 5.75 -4.53 -19.23
CA GLY A 21 5.34 -5.66 -20.07
C GLY A 21 6.50 -6.54 -20.52
N ASN A 22 7.70 -5.97 -20.63
CA ASN A 22 8.92 -6.67 -21.03
C ASN A 22 9.68 -7.29 -19.86
N TRP A 23 9.29 -7.03 -18.61
CA TRP A 23 9.99 -7.56 -17.45
C TRP A 23 9.77 -9.06 -17.26
N LYS A 24 10.77 -9.73 -16.69
CA LYS A 24 10.57 -11.05 -16.08
C LYS A 24 9.41 -10.98 -15.09
N GLU A 25 8.60 -12.03 -15.12
CA GLU A 25 7.36 -12.09 -14.36
C GLU A 25 7.59 -11.95 -12.85
N GLU A 26 8.65 -12.55 -12.32
CA GLU A 26 9.07 -12.40 -10.92
C GLU A 26 9.28 -10.94 -10.49
N HIS A 27 9.90 -10.12 -11.33
CA HIS A 27 10.14 -8.70 -11.02
C HIS A 27 8.85 -7.88 -11.12
N PHE A 28 7.99 -8.20 -12.09
CA PHE A 28 6.68 -7.57 -12.21
C PHE A 28 5.82 -7.85 -10.96
N VAL A 29 5.75 -9.12 -10.54
CA VAL A 29 4.98 -9.55 -9.36
C VAL A 29 5.52 -8.89 -8.09
N LEU A 30 6.84 -8.94 -7.86
CA LEU A 30 7.46 -8.34 -6.68
C LEU A 30 7.27 -6.82 -6.64
N THR A 31 7.46 -6.12 -7.77
CA THR A 31 7.31 -4.65 -7.83
C THR A 31 5.87 -4.22 -7.60
N SER A 32 4.90 -4.97 -8.14
CA SER A 32 3.47 -4.72 -7.91
C SER A 32 3.10 -4.92 -6.44
N LEU A 33 3.50 -6.05 -5.84
CA LEU A 33 3.24 -6.33 -4.42
C LEU A 33 3.90 -5.28 -3.51
N ALA A 34 5.13 -4.88 -3.80
CA ALA A 34 5.83 -3.84 -3.06
C ALA A 34 5.14 -2.47 -3.18
N MET A 35 4.68 -2.09 -4.37
CA MET A 35 3.94 -0.85 -4.59
C MET A 35 2.61 -0.84 -3.83
N TRP A 36 1.82 -1.90 -3.92
CA TRP A 36 0.57 -2.02 -3.16
C TRP A 36 0.81 -2.00 -1.65
N GLY A 37 1.83 -2.72 -1.17
CA GLY A 37 2.23 -2.69 0.24
C GLY A 37 2.61 -1.29 0.73
N ALA A 38 3.37 -0.55 -0.08
CA ALA A 38 3.75 0.83 0.24
C ALA A 38 2.55 1.79 0.23
N ILE A 39 1.62 1.65 -0.73
CA ILE A 39 0.41 2.47 -0.80
C ILE A 39 -0.49 2.20 0.40
N ILE A 40 -0.72 0.93 0.76
CA ILE A 40 -1.54 0.57 1.92
C ILE A 40 -0.88 1.06 3.22
N TYR A 41 0.41 0.79 3.41
CA TYR A 41 1.13 1.24 4.60
C TYR A 41 1.15 2.77 4.72
N GLY A 42 1.46 3.47 3.62
CA GLY A 42 1.44 4.93 3.57
C GLY A 42 0.05 5.49 3.83
N GLY A 43 -0.98 4.91 3.21
CA GLY A 43 -2.38 5.27 3.43
C GLY A 43 -2.80 5.07 4.89
N LEU A 44 -2.50 3.92 5.50
CA LEU A 44 -2.78 3.68 6.91
C LEU A 44 -1.99 4.62 7.84
N LYS A 45 -0.77 5.00 7.48
CA LYS A 45 0.02 5.94 8.29
C LYS A 45 -0.52 7.37 8.20
N VAL A 46 -0.92 7.80 7.00
CA VAL A 46 -1.47 9.15 6.75
C VAL A 46 -2.91 9.29 7.29
N PHE A 47 -3.75 8.27 7.11
CA PHE A 47 -5.18 8.31 7.47
C PHE A 47 -5.51 7.61 8.79
N GLY A 48 -4.69 6.68 9.27
CA GLY A 48 -4.88 5.94 10.53
C GLY A 48 -4.06 6.49 11.71
N GLY A 49 -3.12 7.39 11.46
CA GLY A 49 -2.33 8.07 12.49
C GLY A 49 -3.11 9.21 13.13
N LYS A 50 -4.10 8.90 13.99
CA LYS A 50 -4.74 9.72 15.04
C LYS A 50 -6.04 9.03 15.48
N LYS A 51 -5.95 8.00 16.32
CA LYS A 51 -7.06 7.64 17.19
C LYS A 51 -6.58 7.86 18.60
N GLU A 52 -6.97 9.01 19.09
CA GLU A 52 -6.59 9.53 20.38
C GLU A 52 -7.21 8.66 21.47
N VAL A 53 -6.35 7.99 22.24
CA VAL A 53 -6.67 7.42 23.56
C VAL A 53 -7.28 8.49 24.50
N LYS A 54 -7.20 9.77 24.11
CA LYS A 54 -7.70 10.93 24.86
C LYS A 54 -9.22 11.11 24.79
N THR A 55 -9.91 10.59 23.77
CA THR A 55 -11.37 10.73 23.66
C THR A 55 -12.10 9.77 24.60
N GLU A 56 -11.61 8.53 24.77
CA GLU A 56 -12.26 7.55 25.64
C GLU A 56 -12.14 7.90 27.14
N LEU A 57 -11.03 8.53 27.57
CA LEU A 57 -10.91 9.00 28.94
C LEU A 57 -11.82 10.20 29.25
N ALA A 58 -12.04 11.08 28.27
CA ALA A 58 -12.89 12.26 28.46
C ALA A 58 -14.37 11.86 28.58
N ASP A 59 -14.83 10.96 27.73
CA ASP A 59 -16.22 10.45 27.75
C ASP A 59 -16.51 9.64 29.02
N VAL A 60 -15.54 8.84 29.51
CA VAL A 60 -15.70 8.07 30.76
C VAL A 60 -15.71 9.00 31.98
N VAL A 61 -14.91 10.07 31.99
CA VAL A 61 -14.90 11.04 33.09
C VAL A 61 -16.20 11.84 33.13
N GLU A 62 -16.76 12.21 31.98
CA GLU A 62 -18.05 12.93 31.94
C GLU A 62 -19.22 12.01 32.33
N LEU A 63 -19.22 10.76 31.86
CA LEU A 63 -20.25 9.78 32.22
C LEU A 63 -20.23 9.42 33.71
N THR A 64 -19.04 9.34 34.32
CA THR A 64 -18.93 9.13 35.77
C THR A 64 -19.36 10.35 36.58
N ALA A 65 -19.05 11.58 36.13
CA ALA A 65 -19.50 12.80 36.79
C ALA A 65 -21.04 12.97 36.76
N VAL A 66 -21.69 12.55 35.67
CA VAL A 66 -23.15 12.54 35.53
C VAL A 66 -23.81 11.45 36.40
N MET A 67 -23.16 10.29 36.59
CA MET A 67 -23.71 9.22 37.45
C MET A 67 -23.57 9.49 38.96
N LEU A 68 -22.77 10.47 39.37
CA LEU A 68 -22.55 10.86 40.77
C LEU A 68 -23.31 12.13 41.19
N SER A 69 -24.01 12.81 40.26
CA SER A 69 -24.88 13.97 40.54
C SER A 69 -26.33 13.54 40.69
#